data_AF-A0A938ATX4-F1
#
_entry.id   AF-A0A938ATX4-F1
#
_cell.length_a   1.000
_cell.length_b   1.000
_cell.length_c   1.000
_cell.angle_alpha   90.00
_cell.angle_beta   90.00
_cell.angle_gamma   90.00
#
_symmetry.space_group_name_H-M   'P 1'
#
loop_
_entity.id
_entity.type
_entity.pdbx_description
1 polymer ?
#
loop_
_entity_poly.entity_id
_entity_poly.type
_entity_poly.pdbx_seq_one_letter_code
_entity_poly.pdbx_strand_id
1 'polypeptide(L)'
;MSRRSARRLRRAVQFGFLLFFLVVGFATFQSFTPGRAAEGLFPFDPLAAFAAMLAGRTWIGGMAWAFGTLALTVVLGRVWCGWICPLGTTLEYVRFKSAARREARVSPRWRTVKYVLLSTIVVMAAFGSMSFLVLDPITIFNRTVATAVVPLVDGAVRGIESLAGDVSRLSGAVDWVNSSVRGTVLPRTQPFFWQGVVIGGIFGAVVALNLLADRFWCRYLCPLGALLGAFSKFALFRPLVNESCSGCRRCASACRLGAIEVADATDTPPATDDAPADAGITPEAGVEAPATAVDTPAAAVEAPATAAVDGPRCPGGSMTVVTSECTMCTDCLVACPDGASMRFGRAHTTGPWQPYDPGRREVLASAVLGVGAVALLGTGPWQGERPRAVLRPPGVTDEDDFLSTCIRCGACVSVCPTSGLQPAGGQAGAAGFWTPVLEPRRGYCEYTCTACGSICPSD
;
A
#
# COMPACT_ATOMS: atom_id res chain seq x y z
N MET A 1 2.54 -4.35 29.80
CA MET A 1 3.09 -3.11 29.20
C MET A 1 2.08 -1.98 29.36
N SER A 2 2.48 -0.78 29.83
CA SER A 2 1.55 0.36 29.91
C SER A 2 1.11 0.82 28.51
N ARG A 3 -0.13 1.32 28.36
CA ARG A 3 -0.66 1.78 27.05
C ARG A 3 0.17 2.92 26.45
N ARG A 4 0.70 3.80 27.30
CA ARG A 4 1.61 4.88 26.90
C ARG A 4 2.95 4.31 26.40
N SER A 5 3.46 3.25 27.04
CA SER A 5 4.65 2.53 26.58
C SER A 5 4.40 1.87 25.22
N ALA A 6 3.22 1.28 24.98
CA ALA A 6 2.85 0.70 23.68
C ALA A 6 2.90 1.73 22.54
N ARG A 7 2.36 2.93 22.79
CA ARG A 7 2.39 4.04 21.81
C ARG A 7 3.81 4.56 21.56
N ARG A 8 4.64 4.66 22.60
CA ARG A 8 6.06 5.04 22.46
C ARG A 8 6.83 3.99 21.67
N LEU A 9 6.62 2.70 21.97
CA LEU A 9 7.22 1.59 21.24
C LEU A 9 6.81 1.63 19.77
N ARG A 10 5.53 1.82 19.45
CA ARG A 10 5.06 1.96 18.08
C ARG A 10 5.79 3.06 17.32
N ARG A 11 5.89 4.26 17.91
CA ARG A 11 6.59 5.38 17.28
C ARG A 11 8.07 5.08 17.07
N ALA A 12 8.72 4.49 18.07
CA ALA A 12 10.12 4.07 17.95
C ALA A 12 10.32 3.05 16.82
N VAL A 13 9.43 2.06 16.72
CA VAL A 13 9.45 1.06 15.63
C VAL A 13 9.22 1.73 14.27
N GLN A 14 8.22 2.62 14.15
CA GLN A 14 7.97 3.37 12.91
C GLN A 14 9.17 4.20 12.47
N PHE A 15 9.77 4.97 13.38
CA PHE A 15 10.97 5.75 13.07
C PHE A 15 12.16 4.86 12.73
N GLY A 16 12.34 3.76 13.47
CA GLY A 16 13.40 2.78 13.20
C GLY A 16 13.27 2.17 11.81
N PHE A 17 12.07 1.72 11.42
CA PHE A 17 11.83 1.18 10.08
C PHE A 17 11.93 2.25 9.01
N LEU A 18 11.35 3.44 9.19
CA LEU A 18 11.49 4.52 8.21
C LEU A 18 12.96 4.87 7.98
N LEU A 19 13.74 4.99 9.06
CA LEU A 19 15.18 5.22 8.96
C LEU A 19 15.89 4.07 8.28
N PHE A 20 15.55 2.82 8.61
CA PHE A 20 16.10 1.63 7.94
C PHE A 20 15.84 1.66 6.43
N PHE A 21 14.60 1.92 6.00
CA PHE A 21 14.25 2.03 4.58
C PHE A 21 15.01 3.16 3.88
N LEU A 22 15.17 4.32 4.53
CA LEU A 22 15.97 5.42 3.98
C LEU A 22 17.44 5.04 3.88
N VAL A 23 18.05 4.52 4.96
CA VAL A 23 19.46 4.14 5.00
C VAL A 23 19.76 3.06 3.96
N VAL A 24 18.93 2.01 3.85
CA VAL A 24 19.05 0.99 2.82
C VAL A 24 18.92 1.59 1.43
N GLY A 25 17.94 2.48 1.22
CA GLY A 25 17.76 3.20 -0.04
C GLY A 25 19.01 3.98 -0.44
N PHE A 26 19.63 4.72 0.47
CA PHE A 26 20.89 5.44 0.24
C PHE A 26 22.08 4.49 0.04
N ALA A 27 22.22 3.45 0.87
CA ALA A 27 23.30 2.47 0.82
C ALA A 27 23.30 1.67 -0.49
N THR A 28 22.11 1.46 -1.08
CA THR A 28 21.96 0.76 -2.37
C THR A 28 22.70 1.48 -3.50
N PHE A 29 22.87 2.80 -3.45
CA PHE A 29 23.59 3.58 -4.48
C PHE A 29 25.12 3.59 -4.33
N GLN A 30 25.67 3.02 -3.26
CA GLN A 30 27.05 3.30 -2.85
C GLN A 30 28.03 2.16 -3.14
N SER A 31 27.53 0.93 -3.35
CA SER A 31 28.36 -0.27 -3.37
C SER A 31 28.24 -1.04 -4.69
N PHE A 32 29.37 -1.47 -5.24
CA PHE A 32 29.44 -2.42 -6.37
C PHE A 32 28.89 -3.81 -6.01
N THR A 33 28.78 -4.10 -4.72
CA THR A 33 28.11 -5.29 -4.17
C THR A 33 27.06 -4.80 -3.18
N PRO A 34 25.76 -5.08 -3.39
CA PRO A 34 24.76 -4.75 -2.39
C PRO A 34 25.11 -5.48 -1.09
N GLY A 35 25.17 -4.76 0.03
CA GLY A 35 25.26 -5.43 1.34
C GLY A 35 23.99 -6.26 1.58
N ARG A 36 24.08 -7.36 2.34
CA ARG A 36 22.95 -8.25 2.68
C ARG A 36 21.68 -7.53 3.18
N ALA A 37 21.83 -6.33 3.75
CA ALA A 37 20.70 -5.51 4.19
C ALA A 37 19.85 -4.92 3.04
N ALA A 38 20.42 -4.73 1.85
CA ALA A 38 19.73 -4.19 0.67
C ALA A 38 18.86 -5.24 -0.04
N GLU A 39 19.22 -6.53 0.08
CA GLU A 39 18.44 -7.66 -0.45
C GLU A 39 17.13 -7.88 0.33
N GLY A 40 17.04 -7.40 1.58
CA GLY A 40 15.96 -7.74 2.51
C GLY A 40 14.68 -6.89 2.43
N LEU A 41 14.58 -5.88 1.56
CA LEU A 41 13.49 -4.89 1.66
C LEU A 41 12.17 -5.32 1.01
N PHE A 42 12.24 -5.82 -0.23
CA PHE A 42 11.10 -6.22 -1.06
C PHE A 42 10.51 -7.61 -0.78
N PRO A 43 11.25 -8.59 -0.24
CA PRO A 43 10.70 -9.91 0.11
C PRO A 43 9.50 -9.89 1.06
N PHE A 44 9.24 -8.79 1.77
CA PHE A 44 8.14 -8.69 2.73
C PHE A 44 6.82 -8.17 2.13
N ASP A 45 6.77 -7.83 0.84
CA ASP A 45 5.56 -7.34 0.17
C ASP A 45 4.70 -8.49 -0.40
N PRO A 46 3.58 -8.85 0.24
CA PRO A 46 2.71 -9.92 -0.23
C PRO A 46 1.94 -9.59 -1.49
N LEU A 47 1.71 -8.31 -1.82
CA LEU A 47 1.05 -7.98 -3.08
C LEU A 47 2.00 -8.24 -4.25
N ALA A 48 3.23 -7.74 -4.17
CA ALA A 48 4.23 -7.97 -5.20
C ALA A 48 4.58 -9.46 -5.33
N ALA A 49 4.76 -10.17 -4.22
CA ALA A 49 5.06 -11.61 -4.25
C ALA A 49 3.96 -12.42 -4.93
N PHE A 50 2.70 -12.21 -4.53
CA PHE A 50 1.57 -12.93 -5.11
C PHE A 50 1.37 -12.58 -6.59
N ALA A 51 1.45 -11.29 -6.95
CA ALA A 51 1.32 -10.86 -8.34
C ALA A 51 2.43 -11.44 -9.23
N ALA A 52 3.69 -11.43 -8.78
CA ALA A 52 4.81 -11.96 -9.54
C ALA A 52 4.72 -13.47 -9.73
N MET A 53 4.44 -14.23 -8.66
CA MET A 53 4.26 -15.69 -8.76
C MET A 53 3.08 -16.06 -9.65
N LEU A 54 1.99 -15.29 -9.61
CA LEU A 54 0.82 -15.50 -10.46
C LEU A 54 1.10 -15.18 -11.93
N ALA A 55 1.83 -14.10 -12.20
CA ALA A 55 2.15 -13.65 -13.55
C ALA A 55 3.22 -14.52 -14.23
N GLY A 56 4.32 -14.81 -13.53
CA GLY A 56 5.39 -15.70 -14.01
C GLY A 56 5.00 -17.18 -13.97
N ARG A 57 3.92 -17.54 -13.27
CA ARG A 57 3.48 -18.94 -13.04
C ARG A 57 4.57 -19.82 -12.41
N THR A 58 5.43 -19.21 -11.61
CA THR A 58 6.59 -19.84 -10.97
C THR A 58 6.64 -19.48 -9.49
N TRP A 59 7.32 -20.32 -8.72
CA TRP A 59 7.59 -20.03 -7.31
C TRP A 59 8.89 -19.24 -7.18
N ILE A 60 8.78 -18.01 -6.68
CA ILE A 60 9.91 -17.10 -6.47
C ILE A 60 10.39 -17.21 -5.02
N GLY A 61 11.48 -17.95 -4.80
CA GLY A 61 12.01 -18.21 -3.46
C GLY A 61 12.40 -16.94 -2.71
N GLY A 62 12.94 -15.94 -3.43
CA GLY A 62 13.36 -14.65 -2.88
C GLY A 62 12.24 -13.87 -2.17
N MET A 63 10.97 -14.11 -2.53
CA MET A 63 9.81 -13.40 -1.98
C MET A 63 9.01 -14.20 -0.95
N ALA A 64 9.51 -15.35 -0.50
CA ALA A 64 8.79 -16.22 0.44
C ALA A 64 8.50 -15.55 1.81
N TRP A 65 9.30 -14.55 2.21
CA TRP A 65 9.08 -13.78 3.44
C TRP A 65 7.74 -13.04 3.47
N ALA A 66 7.12 -12.82 2.31
CA ALA A 66 5.84 -12.15 2.18
C ALA A 66 4.69 -12.94 2.83
N PHE A 67 4.80 -14.28 2.85
CA PHE A 67 3.87 -15.14 3.60
C PHE A 67 3.98 -14.92 5.12
N GLY A 68 5.17 -14.56 5.61
CA GLY A 68 5.35 -14.12 6.99
C GLY A 68 4.56 -12.85 7.30
N THR A 69 4.51 -11.89 6.38
CA THR A 69 3.68 -10.68 6.51
C THR A 69 2.18 -11.02 6.54
N LEU A 70 1.73 -11.97 5.71
CA LEU A 70 0.34 -12.44 5.73
C LEU A 70 -0.01 -13.17 7.03
N ALA A 71 0.85 -14.09 7.49
CA ALA A 71 0.68 -14.79 8.76
C ALA A 71 0.62 -13.81 9.93
N LEU A 72 1.54 -12.85 9.98
CA LEU A 72 1.52 -11.76 10.95
C LEU A 72 0.21 -10.97 10.89
N THR A 73 -0.35 -10.78 9.69
CA THR A 73 -1.62 -10.07 9.49
C THR A 73 -2.82 -10.84 10.01
N VAL A 74 -2.84 -12.16 9.87
CA VAL A 74 -3.87 -13.03 10.46
C VAL A 74 -3.75 -13.10 11.98
N VAL A 75 -2.54 -13.00 12.53
CA VAL A 75 -2.36 -13.02 13.99
C VAL A 75 -2.69 -11.67 14.62
N LEU A 76 -2.11 -10.58 14.12
CA LEU A 76 -2.14 -9.25 14.73
C LEU A 76 -2.93 -8.22 13.93
N GLY A 77 -3.71 -8.59 12.93
CA GLY A 77 -4.35 -7.63 12.02
C GLY A 77 -3.34 -6.85 11.19
N ARG A 78 -3.71 -5.67 10.66
CA ARG A 78 -2.84 -4.89 9.75
C ARG A 78 -1.72 -4.12 10.46
N VAL A 79 -0.97 -4.81 11.31
CA VAL A 79 0.16 -4.26 12.07
C VAL A 79 1.23 -3.71 11.14
N TRP A 80 1.45 -4.33 9.96
CA TRP A 80 2.40 -3.85 8.95
C TRP A 80 2.15 -2.38 8.56
N CYS A 81 0.90 -2.04 8.22
CA CYS A 81 0.50 -0.67 7.82
C CYS A 81 0.62 0.37 8.96
N GLY A 82 0.62 -0.08 10.21
CA GLY A 82 0.70 0.77 11.40
C GLY A 82 2.09 0.89 12.01
N TRP A 83 2.99 -0.08 11.79
CA TRP A 83 4.26 -0.18 12.50
C TRP A 83 5.48 -0.22 11.58
N ILE A 84 5.36 -0.82 10.38
CA ILE A 84 6.52 -1.14 9.53
C ILE A 84 6.50 -0.35 8.22
N CYS A 85 5.33 -0.18 7.60
CA CYS A 85 5.17 0.43 6.29
C CYS A 85 5.76 1.86 6.24
N PRO A 86 6.77 2.13 5.39
CA PRO A 86 7.42 3.44 5.33
C PRO A 86 6.47 4.51 4.80
N LEU A 87 5.71 4.22 3.74
CA LEU A 87 4.71 5.15 3.20
C LEU A 87 3.63 5.49 4.24
N GLY A 88 3.11 4.48 4.94
CA GLY A 88 2.13 4.68 6.01
C GLY A 88 2.67 5.54 7.15
N THR A 89 3.96 5.43 7.44
CA THR A 89 4.66 6.23 8.44
C THR A 89 4.82 7.67 7.98
N THR A 90 5.28 7.92 6.75
CA THR A 90 5.37 9.27 6.15
C THR A 90 4.02 9.97 6.17
N LEU A 91 2.94 9.28 5.76
CA LEU A 91 1.58 9.81 5.78
C LEU A 91 1.01 9.98 7.20
N GLU A 92 1.60 9.36 8.22
CA GLU A 92 1.21 9.62 9.62
C GLU A 92 1.80 10.92 10.15
N TYR A 93 3.04 11.24 9.75
CA TYR A 93 3.76 12.41 10.24
C TYR A 93 3.45 13.67 9.43
N VAL A 94 3.22 13.56 8.12
CA VAL A 94 2.81 14.70 7.29
C VAL A 94 1.30 14.90 7.42
N ARG A 95 0.90 15.79 8.34
CA ARG A 95 -0.50 16.04 8.68
C ARG A 95 -0.92 17.46 8.41
N PHE A 96 -2.19 17.61 8.03
CA PHE A 96 -2.82 18.90 7.82
C PHE A 96 -4.00 19.05 8.78
N LYS A 97 -4.03 20.15 9.54
CA LYS A 97 -5.11 20.42 10.51
C LYS A 97 -6.50 20.50 9.85
N SER A 98 -6.54 20.87 8.57
CA SER A 98 -7.77 20.94 7.77
C SER A 98 -8.33 19.57 7.39
N ALA A 99 -7.55 18.49 7.44
CA ALA A 99 -7.92 17.17 6.93
C ALA A 99 -9.20 16.64 7.59
N ALA A 100 -9.32 16.74 8.91
CA ALA A 100 -10.51 16.27 9.64
C ALA A 100 -11.82 16.95 9.17
N ARG A 101 -11.77 18.25 8.83
CA ARG A 101 -12.93 18.98 8.31
C ARG A 101 -13.25 18.61 6.86
N ARG A 102 -12.25 18.27 6.06
CA ARG A 102 -12.43 17.88 4.65
C ARG A 102 -12.91 16.45 4.53
N GLU A 103 -12.46 15.58 5.43
CA GLU A 103 -12.83 14.16 5.47
C GLU A 103 -14.34 13.95 5.56
N ALA A 104 -15.04 14.80 6.31
CA ALA A 104 -16.50 14.75 6.44
C ALA A 104 -17.24 14.87 5.08
N ARG A 105 -16.59 15.42 4.04
CA ARG A 105 -17.15 15.51 2.68
C ARG A 105 -16.77 14.34 1.79
N VAL A 106 -15.84 13.48 2.22
CA VAL A 106 -15.41 12.31 1.46
C VAL A 106 -16.35 11.16 1.78
N SER A 107 -17.07 10.67 0.78
CA SER A 107 -18.01 9.57 1.01
C SER A 107 -17.27 8.28 1.41
N PRO A 108 -17.80 7.49 2.37
CA PRO A 108 -17.19 6.22 2.76
C PRO A 108 -17.03 5.22 1.61
N ARG A 109 -17.87 5.34 0.56
CA ARG A 109 -17.84 4.50 -0.65
C ARG A 109 -16.50 4.54 -1.38
N TRP A 110 -15.70 5.61 -1.23
CA TRP A 110 -14.34 5.67 -1.78
C TRP A 110 -13.44 4.55 -1.25
N ARG A 111 -13.76 3.92 -0.10
CA ARG A 111 -13.02 2.76 0.42
C ARG A 111 -13.11 1.53 -0.51
N THR A 112 -14.07 1.50 -1.43
CA THR A 112 -14.20 0.44 -2.45
C THR A 112 -13.07 0.50 -3.48
N VAL A 113 -12.51 1.71 -3.74
CA VAL A 113 -11.53 1.92 -4.82
C VAL A 113 -10.28 1.08 -4.63
N LYS A 114 -9.73 0.96 -3.42
CA LYS A 114 -8.57 0.10 -3.14
C LYS A 114 -8.84 -1.39 -3.43
N TYR A 115 -10.08 -1.86 -3.26
CA TYR A 115 -10.45 -3.25 -3.55
C TYR A 115 -10.63 -3.48 -5.06
N VAL A 116 -11.22 -2.50 -5.76
CA VAL A 116 -11.25 -2.49 -7.23
C VAL A 116 -9.82 -2.48 -7.78
N LEU A 117 -8.93 -1.63 -7.25
CA LEU A 117 -7.55 -1.58 -7.69
C LEU A 117 -6.80 -2.89 -7.42
N LEU A 118 -6.96 -3.49 -6.25
CA LEU A 118 -6.37 -4.79 -5.92
C LEU A 118 -6.82 -5.87 -6.89
N SER A 119 -8.11 -5.99 -7.14
CA SER A 119 -8.66 -7.01 -8.05
C SER A 119 -8.24 -6.79 -9.49
N THR A 120 -8.20 -5.54 -9.95
CA THR A 120 -7.59 -5.17 -11.25
C THR A 120 -6.13 -5.66 -11.32
N ILE A 121 -5.31 -5.37 -10.32
CA ILE A 121 -3.89 -5.81 -10.29
C ILE A 121 -3.80 -7.35 -10.36
N VAL A 122 -4.59 -8.07 -9.58
CA VAL A 122 -4.58 -9.55 -9.57
C VAL A 122 -5.01 -10.12 -10.92
N VAL A 123 -6.03 -9.56 -11.55
CA VAL A 123 -6.49 -10.00 -12.87
C VAL A 123 -5.44 -9.70 -13.93
N MET A 124 -4.87 -8.49 -13.93
CA MET A 124 -3.77 -8.17 -14.85
C MET A 124 -2.59 -9.12 -14.68
N ALA A 125 -2.20 -9.42 -13.43
CA ALA A 125 -1.15 -10.38 -13.13
C ALA A 125 -1.49 -11.79 -13.64
N ALA A 126 -2.73 -12.27 -13.53
CA ALA A 126 -3.14 -13.56 -14.09
C ALA A 126 -2.95 -13.66 -15.62
N PHE A 127 -3.03 -12.53 -16.33
CA PHE A 127 -2.71 -12.41 -17.76
C PHE A 127 -1.23 -12.13 -18.04
N GLY A 128 -0.34 -12.23 -17.04
CA GLY A 128 1.10 -11.96 -17.19
C GLY A 128 1.46 -10.47 -17.22
N SER A 129 0.51 -9.57 -16.95
CA SER A 129 0.73 -8.13 -17.01
C SER A 129 1.00 -7.54 -15.63
N MET A 130 2.23 -7.11 -15.40
CA MET A 130 2.67 -6.55 -14.12
C MET A 130 2.65 -5.01 -14.04
N SER A 131 2.09 -4.32 -15.05
CA SER A 131 2.14 -2.86 -15.20
C SER A 131 1.59 -2.06 -14.01
N PHE A 132 0.53 -2.54 -13.35
CA PHE A 132 -0.14 -1.79 -12.27
C PHE A 132 0.49 -2.01 -10.89
N LEU A 133 1.48 -2.90 -10.77
CA LEU A 133 2.20 -3.11 -9.51
C LEU A 133 3.00 -1.88 -9.08
N VAL A 134 3.20 -0.94 -10.01
CA VAL A 134 3.71 0.41 -9.73
C VAL A 134 2.92 1.15 -8.64
N LEU A 135 1.65 0.82 -8.44
CA LEU A 135 0.77 1.44 -7.43
C LEU A 135 0.92 0.78 -6.05
N ASP A 136 1.82 -0.19 -5.89
CA ASP A 136 2.16 -0.72 -4.57
C ASP A 136 2.86 0.36 -3.72
N PRO A 137 2.42 0.59 -2.46
CA PRO A 137 3.02 1.60 -1.59
C PRO A 137 4.53 1.45 -1.31
N ILE A 138 5.07 0.22 -1.28
CA ILE A 138 6.51 -0.02 -1.05
C ILE A 138 7.28 0.32 -2.32
N THR A 139 6.78 -0.07 -3.48
CA THR A 139 7.32 0.27 -4.80
C THR A 139 7.34 1.77 -5.03
N ILE A 140 6.23 2.48 -4.78
CA ILE A 140 6.17 3.94 -4.88
C ILE A 140 7.25 4.56 -3.96
N PHE A 141 7.28 4.18 -2.69
CA PHE A 141 8.22 4.75 -1.73
C PHE A 141 9.67 4.52 -2.14
N ASN A 142 10.05 3.28 -2.48
CA ASN A 142 11.42 2.95 -2.85
C ASN A 142 11.85 3.68 -4.12
N ARG A 143 10.99 3.74 -5.15
CA ARG A 143 11.30 4.46 -6.38
C ARG A 143 11.46 5.95 -6.13
N THR A 144 10.66 6.56 -5.26
CA THR A 144 10.84 7.97 -4.89
C THR A 144 12.15 8.19 -4.17
N VAL A 145 12.51 7.33 -3.21
CA VAL A 145 13.82 7.41 -2.54
C VAL A 145 14.93 7.31 -3.57
N ALA A 146 14.89 6.29 -4.43
CA ALA A 146 15.91 6.00 -5.42
C ALA A 146 16.06 7.07 -6.50
N THR A 147 14.96 7.51 -7.10
CA THR A 147 15.00 8.34 -8.31
C THR A 147 14.82 9.83 -8.06
N ALA A 148 14.35 10.22 -6.88
CA ALA A 148 14.09 11.62 -6.55
C ALA A 148 14.87 12.08 -5.31
N VAL A 149 14.76 11.38 -4.18
CA VAL A 149 15.36 11.84 -2.91
C VAL A 149 16.89 11.75 -2.96
N VAL A 150 17.45 10.60 -3.34
CA VAL A 150 18.91 10.41 -3.37
C VAL A 150 19.60 11.38 -4.34
N PRO A 151 19.18 11.52 -5.61
CA PRO A 151 19.77 12.50 -6.53
C PRO A 151 19.66 13.95 -6.06
N LEU A 152 18.53 14.32 -5.44
CA LEU A 152 18.31 15.67 -4.91
C LEU A 152 19.22 15.97 -3.72
N VAL A 153 19.39 15.01 -2.82
CA VAL A 153 20.29 15.16 -1.66
C VAL A 153 21.74 15.21 -2.11
N ASP A 154 22.20 14.32 -3.00
CA ASP A 154 23.58 14.36 -3.51
C ASP A 154 23.87 15.66 -4.27
N GLY A 155 22.91 16.14 -5.09
CA GLY A 155 23.03 17.41 -5.79
C GLY A 155 23.09 18.61 -4.83
N ALA A 156 22.27 18.61 -3.79
CA ALA A 156 22.31 19.66 -2.76
C ALA A 156 23.66 19.65 -2.01
N VAL A 157 24.17 18.48 -1.64
CA VAL A 157 25.47 18.36 -0.97
C VAL A 157 26.59 18.83 -1.89
N ARG A 158 26.62 18.43 -3.16
CA ARG A 158 27.61 18.92 -4.14
C ARG A 158 27.55 20.43 -4.33
N GLY A 159 26.35 21.02 -4.38
CA GLY A 159 26.18 22.47 -4.46
C GLY A 159 26.69 23.20 -3.21
N ILE A 160 26.51 22.62 -2.03
CA ILE A 160 27.07 23.16 -0.78
C ILE A 160 28.61 23.03 -0.79
N GLU A 161 29.14 21.88 -1.19
CA GLU A 161 30.59 21.65 -1.29
C GLU A 161 31.25 22.60 -2.28
N SER A 162 30.64 22.88 -3.44
CA SER A 162 31.20 23.83 -4.41
C SER A 162 31.26 25.25 -3.83
N LEU A 163 30.23 25.68 -3.11
CA LEU A 163 30.22 27.01 -2.47
C LEU A 163 31.20 27.08 -1.28
N ALA A 164 31.38 25.99 -0.55
CA ALA A 164 32.30 25.91 0.58
C ALA A 164 33.77 25.79 0.15
N GLY A 165 34.04 25.13 -0.98
CA GLY A 165 35.38 24.99 -1.57
C GLY A 165 35.98 26.32 -2.02
N ASP A 166 35.15 27.28 -2.42
CA ASP A 166 35.58 28.64 -2.76
C ASP A 166 36.08 29.45 -1.55
N VAL A 167 35.80 28.99 -0.32
CA VAL A 167 36.26 29.62 0.92
C VAL A 167 37.49 28.87 1.44
N SER A 168 38.67 29.49 1.35
CA SER A 168 39.96 28.89 1.73
C SER A 168 40.01 28.28 3.14
N ARG A 169 39.20 28.78 4.09
CA ARG A 169 39.08 28.25 5.46
C ARG A 169 38.24 26.98 5.60
N LEU A 170 37.38 26.66 4.64
CA LEU A 170 36.51 25.48 4.68
C LEU A 170 37.00 24.32 3.80
N SER A 171 38.02 24.55 2.96
CA SER A 171 38.63 23.54 2.09
C SER A 171 38.97 22.23 2.82
N GLY A 172 39.65 22.28 3.97
CA GLY A 172 39.98 21.08 4.75
C GLY A 172 38.77 20.32 5.32
N ALA A 173 37.66 21.01 5.59
CA ALA A 173 36.42 20.37 6.01
C ALA A 173 35.71 19.68 4.83
N VAL A 174 35.74 20.30 3.65
CA VAL A 174 35.21 19.72 2.41
C VAL A 174 36.00 18.47 2.02
N ASP A 175 37.33 18.49 2.11
CA ASP A 175 38.18 17.35 1.80
C ASP A 175 37.96 16.17 2.77
N TRP A 176 37.74 16.46 4.06
CA TRP A 176 37.39 15.45 5.04
C TRP A 176 36.02 14.81 4.75
N VAL A 177 35.01 15.62 4.37
CA VAL A 177 33.70 15.10 3.94
C VAL A 177 33.83 14.25 2.69
N ASN A 178 34.58 14.73 1.69
CA ASN A 178 34.77 14.03 0.43
C ASN A 178 35.47 12.66 0.61
N SER A 179 36.46 12.60 1.50
CA SER A 179 37.21 11.36 1.80
C SER A 179 36.50 10.40 2.75
N SER A 180 35.69 10.91 3.69
CA SER A 180 35.06 10.09 4.74
C SER A 180 33.60 9.71 4.46
N VAL A 181 32.87 10.57 3.73
CA VAL A 181 31.41 10.46 3.54
C VAL A 181 31.05 9.96 2.12
N ARG A 182 31.85 10.29 1.09
CA ARG A 182 31.59 9.78 -0.26
C ARG A 182 32.06 8.33 -0.43
N GLY A 183 31.19 7.50 -0.99
CA GLY A 183 31.40 6.05 -1.09
C GLY A 183 30.97 5.26 0.14
N THR A 184 30.62 5.92 1.26
CA THR A 184 30.10 5.29 2.49
C THR A 184 28.69 5.76 2.85
N VAL A 185 28.32 7.01 2.55
CA VAL A 185 27.00 7.61 2.83
C VAL A 185 26.46 8.40 1.64
N LEU A 186 27.32 8.89 0.74
CA LEU A 186 26.93 9.58 -0.49
C LEU A 186 27.48 8.86 -1.73
N PRO A 187 26.72 8.81 -2.85
CA PRO A 187 27.19 8.22 -4.10
C PRO A 187 28.48 8.90 -4.61
N ARG A 188 29.44 8.11 -5.13
CA ARG A 188 30.64 8.67 -5.77
C ARG A 188 30.28 9.35 -7.10
N THR A 189 29.43 8.70 -7.89
CA THR A 189 28.86 9.20 -9.14
C THR A 189 27.45 9.73 -8.88
N GLN A 190 27.09 10.89 -9.45
CA GLN A 190 25.76 11.43 -9.26
C GLN A 190 24.74 10.64 -10.09
N PRO A 191 23.74 10.00 -9.46
CA PRO A 191 22.74 9.26 -10.20
C PRO A 191 21.78 10.23 -10.90
N PHE A 192 21.68 10.13 -12.23
CA PHE A 192 20.69 10.87 -13.01
C PHE A 192 19.61 9.93 -13.53
N PHE A 193 18.35 10.21 -13.15
CA PHE A 193 17.18 9.48 -13.62
C PHE A 193 16.18 10.47 -14.22
N TRP A 194 15.91 10.30 -15.52
CA TRP A 194 15.01 11.21 -16.24
C TRP A 194 13.57 11.19 -15.71
N GLN A 195 13.15 10.08 -15.08
CA GLN A 195 11.80 9.94 -14.48
C GLN A 195 11.71 10.47 -13.04
N GLY A 196 12.81 10.93 -12.44
CA GLY A 196 12.85 11.33 -11.03
C GLY A 196 11.81 12.39 -10.67
N VAL A 197 11.61 13.36 -11.57
CA VAL A 197 10.59 14.42 -11.40
C VAL A 197 9.17 13.86 -11.41
N VAL A 198 8.88 12.91 -12.32
CA VAL A 198 7.56 12.30 -12.44
C VAL A 198 7.23 11.46 -11.20
N ILE A 199 8.16 10.59 -10.78
CA ILE A 199 7.98 9.73 -9.60
C ILE A 199 7.92 10.57 -8.33
N GLY A 200 8.76 11.60 -8.21
CA GLY A 200 8.71 12.57 -7.13
C GLY A 200 7.38 13.33 -7.08
N GLY A 201 6.85 13.73 -8.24
CA GLY A 201 5.54 14.37 -8.39
C GLY A 201 4.39 13.46 -7.95
N ILE A 202 4.40 12.19 -8.36
CA ILE A 202 3.39 11.19 -7.92
C ILE A 202 3.43 11.03 -6.40
N PHE A 203 4.61 10.87 -5.80
CA PHE A 203 4.72 10.77 -4.35
C PHE A 203 4.28 12.05 -3.64
N GLY A 204 4.65 13.21 -4.18
CA GLY A 204 4.17 14.52 -3.71
C GLY A 204 2.65 14.61 -3.74
N ALA A 205 2.00 14.11 -4.80
CA ALA A 205 0.55 14.02 -4.88
C ALA A 205 -0.03 13.05 -3.84
N VAL A 206 0.56 11.87 -3.64
CA VAL A 206 0.16 10.90 -2.59
C VAL A 206 0.21 11.54 -1.20
N VAL A 207 1.26 12.31 -0.91
CA VAL A 207 1.39 13.07 0.35
C VAL A 207 0.38 14.22 0.41
N ALA A 208 0.17 14.95 -0.69
CA ALA A 208 -0.80 16.05 -0.75
C ALA A 208 -2.25 15.58 -0.54
N LEU A 209 -2.59 14.34 -0.93
CA LEU A 209 -3.92 13.76 -0.68
C LEU A 209 -4.26 13.66 0.82
N ASN A 210 -3.28 13.71 1.73
CA ASN A 210 -3.54 13.84 3.17
C ASN A 210 -4.26 15.16 3.54
N LEU A 211 -4.33 16.14 2.62
CA LEU A 211 -5.18 17.32 2.79
C LEU A 211 -6.68 16.96 2.83
N LEU A 212 -7.10 15.86 2.19
CA LEU A 212 -8.49 15.45 2.05
C LEU A 212 -8.95 14.54 3.21
N ALA A 213 -8.09 13.64 3.67
CA ALA A 213 -8.32 12.80 4.84
C ALA A 213 -6.99 12.33 5.43
N ASP A 214 -6.90 12.10 6.75
CA ASP A 214 -5.70 11.54 7.37
C ASP A 214 -5.39 10.16 6.74
N ARG A 215 -4.15 9.96 6.26
CA ARG A 215 -3.70 8.74 5.56
C ARG A 215 -4.61 8.35 4.38
N PHE A 216 -4.97 9.33 3.54
CA PHE A 216 -5.90 9.16 2.40
C PHE A 216 -5.56 7.95 1.52
N TRP A 217 -4.30 7.82 1.10
CA TRP A 217 -3.83 6.70 0.28
C TRP A 217 -4.12 5.34 0.93
N CYS A 218 -3.71 5.16 2.18
CA CYS A 218 -3.90 3.92 2.93
C CYS A 218 -5.37 3.55 3.11
N ARG A 219 -6.26 4.55 3.19
CA ARG A 219 -7.69 4.37 3.41
C ARG A 219 -8.46 4.05 2.13
N TYR A 220 -8.13 4.71 1.02
CA TYR A 220 -8.95 4.71 -0.19
C TYR A 220 -8.29 4.10 -1.43
N LEU A 221 -6.96 4.13 -1.56
CA LEU A 221 -6.27 3.78 -2.81
C LEU A 221 -5.29 2.61 -2.68
N CYS A 222 -4.76 2.33 -1.49
CA CYS A 222 -3.66 1.40 -1.29
C CYS A 222 -4.07 -0.07 -1.56
N PRO A 223 -3.57 -0.71 -2.65
CA PRO A 223 -3.95 -2.08 -2.99
C PRO A 223 -3.37 -3.10 -1.99
N LEU A 224 -2.14 -2.86 -1.50
CA LEU A 224 -1.56 -3.67 -0.43
C LEU A 224 -2.40 -3.58 0.86
N GLY A 225 -2.92 -2.40 1.19
CA GLY A 225 -3.79 -2.19 2.34
C GLY A 225 -5.14 -2.92 2.22
N ALA A 226 -5.66 -3.04 1.00
CA ALA A 226 -6.84 -3.84 0.68
C ALA A 226 -6.58 -5.33 0.85
N LEU A 227 -5.43 -5.83 0.35
CA LEU A 227 -5.02 -7.23 0.50
C LEU A 227 -4.91 -7.58 1.99
N LEU A 228 -4.12 -6.81 2.75
CA LEU A 228 -3.98 -7.01 4.19
C LEU A 228 -5.30 -6.81 4.95
N GLY A 229 -6.23 -5.98 4.42
CA GLY A 229 -7.58 -5.78 4.95
C GLY A 229 -8.49 -6.99 4.81
N ALA A 230 -8.35 -7.74 3.71
CA ALA A 230 -9.08 -9.00 3.52
C ALA A 230 -8.62 -10.05 4.55
N PHE A 231 -7.31 -10.19 4.76
CA PHE A 231 -6.75 -11.13 5.73
C PHE A 231 -6.98 -10.69 7.19
N SER A 232 -6.99 -9.40 7.49
CA SER A 232 -7.18 -8.90 8.86
C SER A 232 -8.59 -9.10 9.41
N LYS A 233 -9.57 -9.50 8.58
CA LYS A 233 -10.89 -9.93 9.07
C LYS A 233 -10.79 -11.17 9.96
N PHE A 234 -9.78 -12.00 9.75
CA PHE A 234 -9.47 -13.19 10.54
C PHE A 234 -8.50 -12.89 11.70
N ALA A 235 -8.21 -11.62 11.97
CA ALA A 235 -7.25 -11.22 13.00
C ALA A 235 -7.57 -11.82 14.37
N LEU A 236 -6.68 -12.67 14.86
CA LEU A 236 -6.79 -13.33 16.16
C LEU A 236 -6.72 -12.33 17.31
N PHE A 237 -5.85 -11.33 17.23
CA PHE A 237 -5.70 -10.32 18.26
C PHE A 237 -6.12 -8.95 17.75
N ARG A 238 -7.02 -8.28 18.48
CA ARG A 238 -7.53 -6.95 18.14
C ARG A 238 -7.94 -6.15 19.38
N PRO A 239 -8.11 -4.81 19.25
CA PRO A 239 -8.77 -4.03 20.29
C PRO A 239 -10.23 -4.47 20.45
N LEU A 240 -10.62 -4.79 21.68
CA LEU A 240 -11.95 -5.21 22.09
C LEU A 240 -12.51 -4.19 23.08
N VAL A 241 -13.80 -3.94 22.99
CA VAL A 241 -14.56 -3.12 23.95
C VAL A 241 -15.36 -4.07 24.83
N ASN A 242 -15.44 -3.80 26.13
CA ASN A 242 -16.23 -4.57 27.08
C ASN A 242 -17.52 -3.82 27.49
N GLU A 243 -18.28 -4.41 28.41
CA GLU A 243 -19.55 -3.86 28.93
C GLU A 243 -19.38 -2.60 29.79
N SER A 244 -18.19 -2.38 30.38
CA SER A 244 -17.91 -1.20 31.21
C SER A 244 -17.67 0.07 30.38
N CYS A 245 -17.95 0.05 29.08
CA CYS A 245 -17.80 1.21 28.21
C CYS A 245 -18.89 2.25 28.49
N SER A 246 -18.49 3.47 28.84
CA SER A 246 -19.41 4.60 29.10
C SER A 246 -19.91 5.33 27.85
N GLY A 247 -19.62 4.85 26.64
CA GLY A 247 -20.08 5.48 25.39
C GLY A 247 -19.45 6.85 25.06
N CYS A 248 -18.36 7.27 25.72
CA CYS A 248 -17.79 8.63 25.60
C CYS A 248 -17.16 9.01 24.23
N ARG A 249 -17.11 8.10 23.25
CA ARG A 249 -16.58 8.28 21.87
C ARG A 249 -15.13 8.76 21.70
N ARG A 250 -14.34 8.93 22.78
CA ARG A 250 -12.93 9.38 22.70
C ARG A 250 -12.03 8.49 21.85
N CYS A 251 -12.28 7.18 21.85
CA CYS A 251 -11.55 6.23 21.01
C CYS A 251 -11.89 6.39 19.53
N ALA A 252 -13.15 6.65 19.18
CA ALA A 252 -13.56 6.95 17.80
C ALA A 252 -12.91 8.26 17.31
N SER A 253 -12.95 9.32 18.11
CA SER A 253 -12.32 10.60 17.75
C SER A 253 -10.79 10.51 17.64
N ALA A 254 -10.16 9.59 18.39
CA ALA A 254 -8.72 9.33 18.29
C ALA A 254 -8.35 8.43 17.10
N CYS A 255 -9.31 7.71 16.50
CA CYS A 255 -9.06 6.78 15.41
C CYS A 255 -8.92 7.53 14.07
N ARG A 256 -7.68 7.80 13.68
CA ARG A 256 -7.36 8.53 12.43
C ARG A 256 -7.81 7.85 11.13
N LEU A 257 -8.11 6.55 11.16
CA LEU A 257 -8.59 5.82 9.98
C LEU A 257 -10.10 5.73 9.90
N GLY A 258 -10.83 6.17 10.94
CA GLY A 258 -12.27 5.95 11.04
C GLY A 258 -12.61 4.47 11.04
N ALA A 259 -11.83 3.66 11.77
CA ALA A 259 -12.00 2.21 11.89
C ALA A 259 -12.83 1.81 13.12
N ILE A 260 -13.43 2.78 13.81
CA ILE A 260 -14.33 2.50 14.93
C ILE A 260 -15.68 3.14 14.63
N GLU A 261 -16.69 2.30 14.50
CA GLU A 261 -18.07 2.69 14.28
C GLU A 261 -18.76 2.80 15.63
N VAL A 262 -19.57 3.85 15.79
CA VAL A 262 -20.40 4.07 16.96
C VAL A 262 -21.83 4.16 16.43
N ALA A 263 -22.66 3.18 16.75
CA ALA A 263 -24.09 3.28 16.46
C ALA A 263 -24.72 4.21 17.50
N ASP A 264 -25.46 5.20 17.04
CA ASP A 264 -26.23 6.06 17.93
C ASP A 264 -27.59 5.39 18.20
N ALA A 265 -28.16 5.58 19.39
CA ALA A 265 -29.44 4.96 19.77
C ALA A 265 -30.60 5.29 18.79
N THR A 266 -30.44 6.36 17.99
CA THR A 266 -31.39 6.81 16.97
C THR A 266 -31.22 6.14 15.60
N ASP A 267 -30.16 5.37 15.38
CA ASP A 267 -29.88 4.65 14.12
C ASP A 267 -30.33 3.18 14.15
N THR A 268 -31.10 2.78 15.18
CA THR A 268 -31.68 1.42 15.26
C THR A 268 -33.05 1.43 14.59
N PRO A 269 -33.24 0.87 13.38
CA PRO A 269 -34.59 0.65 12.88
C PRO A 269 -35.28 -0.41 13.76
N PRO A 270 -36.59 -0.26 14.05
CA PRO A 270 -37.33 -1.26 14.82
C PRO A 270 -37.31 -2.61 14.08
N ALA A 271 -37.02 -3.68 14.82
CA ALA A 271 -37.07 -5.05 14.31
C ALA A 271 -38.49 -5.38 13.85
N THR A 272 -38.63 -5.98 12.66
CA THR A 272 -39.89 -6.55 12.18
C THR A 272 -39.58 -7.96 11.68
N ASP A 273 -40.34 -8.93 12.18
CA ASP A 273 -40.25 -10.38 11.98
C ASP A 273 -41.02 -10.79 10.72
N ASP A 274 -40.39 -11.35 9.68
CA ASP A 274 -40.91 -12.24 8.60
C ASP A 274 -39.98 -12.32 7.37
N ALA A 275 -39.56 -13.52 6.93
CA ALA A 275 -39.39 -13.82 5.49
C ALA A 275 -40.20 -15.07 5.21
N PRO A 276 -40.54 -15.30 3.94
CA PRO A 276 -41.16 -16.52 3.53
C PRO A 276 -40.13 -17.59 3.14
N ALA A 277 -40.51 -18.83 3.46
CA ALA A 277 -40.02 -20.05 2.87
C ALA A 277 -40.55 -20.24 1.43
N ASP A 278 -39.74 -20.93 0.64
CA ASP A 278 -39.94 -21.67 -0.63
C ASP A 278 -41.22 -21.55 -1.49
N ALA A 279 -40.94 -21.29 -2.78
CA ALA A 279 -41.45 -21.92 -4.01
C ALA A 279 -42.94 -22.34 -4.18
N GLY A 280 -43.59 -21.79 -5.21
CA GLY A 280 -44.74 -22.41 -5.85
C GLY A 280 -45.49 -21.54 -6.89
N ILE A 281 -45.20 -21.78 -8.18
CA ILE A 281 -46.14 -21.85 -9.33
C ILE A 281 -46.98 -20.58 -9.71
N THR A 282 -46.74 -20.11 -10.95
CA THR A 282 -47.49 -19.13 -11.80
C THR A 282 -48.93 -19.58 -12.13
N PRO A 283 -49.85 -18.83 -12.82
CA PRO A 283 -49.61 -17.71 -13.76
C PRO A 283 -50.66 -16.56 -13.87
N GLU A 284 -50.29 -15.59 -14.73
CA GLU A 284 -51.13 -14.78 -15.66
C GLU A 284 -51.68 -13.37 -15.33
N ALA A 285 -51.43 -12.50 -16.33
CA ALA A 285 -52.16 -11.32 -16.81
C ALA A 285 -51.92 -9.92 -16.20
N GLY A 286 -51.22 -9.07 -16.98
CA GLY A 286 -51.88 -7.90 -17.60
C GLY A 286 -51.61 -6.49 -17.05
N VAL A 287 -50.99 -5.68 -17.92
CA VAL A 287 -51.36 -4.28 -18.26
C VAL A 287 -50.79 -3.10 -17.44
N GLU A 288 -50.02 -2.27 -18.18
CA GLU A 288 -49.79 -0.81 -18.13
C GLU A 288 -49.03 -0.10 -17.00
N ALA A 289 -47.99 0.64 -17.42
CA ALA A 289 -47.45 1.82 -16.77
C ALA A 289 -48.28 3.07 -17.15
N PRO A 290 -48.31 4.14 -16.32
CA PRO A 290 -47.43 5.27 -16.62
C PRO A 290 -46.88 6.03 -15.38
N ALA A 291 -46.00 7.00 -15.68
CA ALA A 291 -45.23 7.86 -14.77
C ALA A 291 -46.07 8.85 -13.93
N THR A 292 -45.60 9.22 -12.72
CA THR A 292 -45.13 10.58 -12.31
C THR A 292 -44.98 10.70 -10.78
N ALA A 293 -43.92 11.41 -10.36
CA ALA A 293 -43.76 12.30 -9.20
C ALA A 293 -44.06 11.86 -7.74
N VAL A 294 -43.00 11.94 -6.92
CA VAL A 294 -42.87 12.61 -5.60
C VAL A 294 -43.99 12.41 -4.57
N ASP A 295 -43.72 11.60 -3.53
CA ASP A 295 -43.72 11.96 -2.09
C ASP A 295 -43.67 10.69 -1.22
N THR A 296 -42.87 10.73 -0.14
CA THR A 296 -42.86 9.69 0.92
C THR A 296 -43.97 10.02 1.92
N PRO A 297 -44.64 9.04 2.57
CA PRO A 297 -44.03 8.42 3.76
C PRO A 297 -44.43 6.95 4.06
N ALA A 298 -43.57 6.33 4.87
CA ALA A 298 -43.84 5.30 5.90
C ALA A 298 -44.68 4.03 5.60
N ALA A 299 -44.02 2.89 5.85
CA ALA A 299 -44.47 1.74 6.66
C ALA A 299 -44.40 0.34 5.99
N ALA A 300 -43.79 -0.56 6.76
CA ALA A 300 -43.86 -2.04 6.78
C ALA A 300 -43.41 -2.83 5.54
N VAL A 301 -42.42 -3.73 5.71
CA VAL A 301 -42.59 -5.19 5.86
C VAL A 301 -41.22 -5.81 6.23
N GLU A 302 -41.18 -6.33 7.45
CA GLU A 302 -40.60 -7.59 7.97
C GLU A 302 -39.40 -8.33 7.32
N ALA A 303 -38.53 -8.87 8.19
CA ALA A 303 -37.35 -9.73 7.94
C ALA A 303 -37.33 -10.93 8.91
N PRO A 304 -36.79 -12.14 8.62
CA PRO A 304 -36.71 -13.18 9.62
C PRO A 304 -35.28 -13.46 10.07
N ALA A 305 -35.25 -13.96 11.31
CA ALA A 305 -34.47 -15.08 11.78
C ALA A 305 -32.94 -15.00 11.64
N THR A 306 -32.38 -14.16 12.51
CA THR A 306 -31.41 -14.53 13.55
C THR A 306 -30.42 -15.70 13.29
N ALA A 307 -29.14 -15.32 13.16
CA ALA A 307 -28.04 -16.08 13.75
C ALA A 307 -27.31 -15.19 14.77
N ALA A 308 -27.30 -15.63 16.02
CA ALA A 308 -26.82 -14.90 17.19
C ALA A 308 -25.34 -14.54 17.11
N VAL A 309 -25.00 -13.27 17.39
CA VAL A 309 -23.64 -12.82 17.65
C VAL A 309 -23.58 -12.30 19.08
N ASP A 310 -23.13 -13.14 19.99
CA ASP A 310 -22.81 -12.78 21.36
C ASP A 310 -21.51 -11.96 21.41
N GLY A 311 -21.66 -10.67 21.69
CA GLY A 311 -20.58 -9.77 22.03
C GLY A 311 -21.12 -8.63 22.91
N PRO A 312 -20.39 -8.22 23.96
CA PRO A 312 -20.89 -7.28 24.96
C PRO A 312 -21.26 -5.92 24.34
N ARG A 313 -22.53 -5.54 24.45
CA ARG A 313 -23.06 -4.27 23.94
C ARG A 313 -22.77 -3.17 24.96
N CYS A 314 -22.16 -2.07 24.50
CA CYS A 314 -22.00 -0.86 25.30
C CYS A 314 -23.39 -0.31 25.69
N PRO A 315 -23.62 0.10 26.95
CA PRO A 315 -24.82 0.85 27.29
C PRO A 315 -24.73 2.25 26.63
N GLY A 316 -25.51 2.47 25.57
CA GLY A 316 -25.63 3.76 24.87
C GLY A 316 -25.31 3.78 23.36
N GLY A 317 -24.99 2.63 22.76
CA GLY A 317 -24.73 2.53 21.31
C GLY A 317 -23.67 1.47 20.98
N SER A 318 -23.89 0.62 19.98
CA SER A 318 -22.93 -0.45 19.65
C SER A 318 -21.63 0.16 19.09
N MET A 319 -20.51 -0.01 19.81
CA MET A 319 -19.19 0.42 19.34
C MET A 319 -18.41 -0.75 18.78
N THR A 320 -18.10 -0.73 17.48
CA THR A 320 -17.47 -1.85 16.77
C THR A 320 -16.17 -1.41 16.11
N VAL A 321 -15.10 -2.20 16.28
CA VAL A 321 -13.83 -1.97 15.60
C VAL A 321 -13.83 -2.71 14.26
N VAL A 322 -13.79 -1.98 13.16
CA VAL A 322 -13.70 -2.50 11.80
C VAL A 322 -12.27 -3.00 11.54
N THR A 323 -12.10 -4.32 11.61
CA THR A 323 -10.77 -4.97 11.51
C THR A 323 -10.13 -4.84 10.13
N SER A 324 -10.93 -4.75 9.07
CA SER A 324 -10.46 -4.45 7.70
C SER A 324 -10.01 -3.00 7.54
N GLU A 325 -10.26 -2.11 8.53
CA GLU A 325 -9.78 -0.73 8.54
C GLU A 325 -8.74 -0.43 9.65
N CYS A 326 -8.72 -1.20 10.73
CA CYS A 326 -7.80 -0.99 11.83
C CYS A 326 -6.35 -1.33 11.43
N THR A 327 -5.42 -0.40 11.64
CA THR A 327 -3.95 -0.60 11.44
C THR A 327 -3.21 -0.87 12.74
N MET A 328 -3.93 -1.13 13.83
CA MET A 328 -3.34 -1.53 15.10
C MET A 328 -2.38 -0.47 15.67
N CYS A 329 -2.73 0.81 15.49
CA CYS A 329 -1.93 1.93 15.97
C CYS A 329 -2.01 2.17 17.49
N THR A 330 -2.98 1.53 18.17
CA THR A 330 -3.23 1.61 19.63
C THR A 330 -3.59 2.99 20.19
N ASP A 331 -3.78 4.02 19.34
CA ASP A 331 -4.14 5.36 19.82
C ASP A 331 -5.49 5.37 20.56
N CYS A 332 -6.45 4.53 20.13
CA CYS A 332 -7.74 4.36 20.79
C CYS A 332 -7.61 3.81 22.23
N LEU A 333 -6.68 2.88 22.47
CA LEU A 333 -6.41 2.34 23.81
C LEU A 333 -5.88 3.42 24.74
N VAL A 334 -5.03 4.32 24.24
CA VAL A 334 -4.47 5.43 25.02
C VAL A 334 -5.50 6.53 25.28
N ALA A 335 -6.42 6.76 24.35
CA ALA A 335 -7.46 7.78 24.46
C ALA A 335 -8.61 7.37 25.39
N CYS A 336 -8.82 6.07 25.60
CA CYS A 336 -9.87 5.54 26.47
C CYS A 336 -9.58 5.92 27.95
N PRO A 337 -10.46 6.70 28.61
CA PRO A 337 -10.24 7.17 29.97
C PRO A 337 -10.36 6.05 30.99
N ASP A 338 -11.32 5.15 30.77
CA ASP A 338 -11.43 3.91 31.52
C ASP A 338 -10.58 2.83 30.83
N GLY A 339 -9.36 2.67 31.34
CA GLY A 339 -8.43 1.66 30.87
C GLY A 339 -8.94 0.22 31.06
N ALA A 340 -10.06 -0.03 31.74
CA ALA A 340 -10.68 -1.33 31.74
C ALA A 340 -11.54 -1.54 30.48
N SER A 341 -12.20 -0.48 29.98
CA SER A 341 -13.29 -0.64 28.99
C SER A 341 -12.84 -1.08 27.59
N MET A 342 -11.64 -0.71 27.19
CA MET A 342 -11.09 -1.08 25.88
C MET A 342 -9.75 -1.78 26.06
N ARG A 343 -9.63 -3.05 25.68
CA ARG A 343 -8.42 -3.86 25.89
C ARG A 343 -7.94 -4.50 24.59
N PHE A 344 -6.65 -4.80 24.51
CA PHE A 344 -6.13 -5.66 23.45
C PHE A 344 -6.33 -7.12 23.87
N GLY A 345 -6.93 -7.95 23.01
CA GLY A 345 -7.23 -9.34 23.38
C GLY A 345 -7.50 -10.22 22.17
N ARG A 346 -7.68 -11.51 22.45
CA ARG A 346 -8.03 -12.51 21.43
C ARG A 346 -9.50 -12.36 21.05
N ALA A 347 -9.77 -12.22 19.77
CA ALA A 347 -11.11 -12.27 19.21
C ALA A 347 -11.53 -13.72 18.96
N HIS A 348 -12.81 -13.99 19.19
CA HIS A 348 -13.44 -15.27 18.90
C HIS A 348 -14.32 -15.23 17.64
N THR A 349 -14.50 -14.05 17.06
CA THR A 349 -15.35 -13.82 15.89
C THR A 349 -14.58 -13.14 14.78
N THR A 350 -14.93 -13.45 13.53
CA THR A 350 -14.44 -12.71 12.37
C THR A 350 -14.89 -11.26 12.41
N GLY A 351 -14.14 -10.38 11.74
CA GLY A 351 -14.54 -8.99 11.58
C GLY A 351 -15.88 -8.84 10.85
N PRO A 352 -16.68 -7.80 11.16
CA PRO A 352 -17.94 -7.55 10.45
C PRO A 352 -17.67 -7.23 8.98
N TRP A 353 -18.59 -7.66 8.11
CA TRP A 353 -18.61 -7.25 6.72
C TRP A 353 -19.13 -5.82 6.61
N GLN A 354 -18.51 -5.04 5.75
CA GLN A 354 -18.82 -3.63 5.56
C GLN A 354 -19.44 -3.39 4.17
N PRO A 355 -20.27 -2.34 4.00
CA PRO A 355 -20.89 -2.06 2.70
C PRO A 355 -19.90 -1.80 1.55
N TYR A 356 -18.67 -1.40 1.86
CA TYR A 356 -17.59 -1.16 0.91
C TYR A 356 -16.64 -2.36 0.75
N ASP A 357 -16.88 -3.46 1.45
CA ASP A 357 -16.18 -4.71 1.18
C ASP A 357 -16.75 -5.36 -0.09
N PRO A 358 -15.91 -5.87 -0.99
CA PRO A 358 -16.33 -6.25 -2.33
C PRO A 358 -17.22 -7.51 -2.30
N GLY A 359 -18.48 -7.37 -2.70
CA GLY A 359 -19.38 -8.49 -2.93
C GLY A 359 -19.09 -9.20 -4.26
N ARG A 360 -19.88 -10.22 -4.59
CA ARG A 360 -19.69 -11.01 -5.82
C ARG A 360 -19.78 -10.14 -7.08
N ARG A 361 -20.72 -9.20 -7.12
CA ARG A 361 -20.93 -8.31 -8.28
C ARG A 361 -19.77 -7.35 -8.45
N GLU A 362 -19.26 -6.79 -7.36
CA GLU A 362 -18.13 -5.87 -7.36
C GLU A 362 -16.84 -6.57 -7.81
N VAL A 363 -16.60 -7.81 -7.37
CA VAL A 363 -15.46 -8.63 -7.81
C VAL A 363 -15.55 -8.96 -9.31
N LEU A 364 -16.74 -9.30 -9.81
CA LEU A 364 -16.93 -9.55 -11.24
C LEU A 364 -16.74 -8.27 -12.06
N ALA A 365 -17.30 -7.15 -11.60
CA ALA A 365 -17.14 -5.86 -12.25
C ALA A 365 -15.67 -5.43 -12.29
N SER A 366 -14.93 -5.60 -11.20
CA SER A 366 -13.50 -5.28 -11.18
C SER A 366 -12.66 -6.25 -12.00
N ALA A 367 -13.08 -7.51 -12.12
CA ALA A 367 -12.44 -8.44 -13.04
C ALA A 367 -12.64 -8.03 -14.51
N VAL A 368 -13.84 -7.61 -14.89
CA VAL A 368 -14.12 -7.04 -16.23
C VAL A 368 -13.27 -5.79 -16.47
N LEU A 369 -13.17 -4.90 -15.49
CA LEU A 369 -12.28 -3.73 -15.57
C LEU A 369 -10.81 -4.14 -15.73
N GLY A 370 -10.36 -5.18 -15.02
CA GLY A 370 -9.02 -5.74 -15.15
C GLY A 370 -8.74 -6.27 -16.56
N VAL A 371 -9.62 -7.11 -17.08
CA VAL A 371 -9.54 -7.63 -18.47
C VAL A 371 -9.53 -6.47 -19.48
N GLY A 372 -10.45 -5.52 -19.33
CA GLY A 372 -10.53 -4.33 -20.17
C GLY A 372 -9.26 -3.49 -20.10
N ALA A 373 -8.62 -3.36 -18.94
CA ALA A 373 -7.36 -2.65 -18.78
C ALA A 373 -6.20 -3.34 -19.50
N VAL A 374 -6.08 -4.67 -19.41
CA VAL A 374 -5.04 -5.43 -20.15
C VAL A 374 -5.26 -5.27 -21.66
N ALA A 375 -6.50 -5.39 -22.13
CA ALA A 375 -6.83 -5.22 -23.56
C ALA A 375 -6.56 -3.78 -24.05
N LEU A 376 -6.99 -2.77 -23.29
CA LEU A 376 -6.79 -1.36 -23.62
C LEU A 376 -5.32 -0.95 -23.65
N LEU A 377 -4.52 -1.48 -22.71
CA LEU A 377 -3.09 -1.19 -22.62
C LEU A 377 -2.25 -2.03 -23.59
N GLY A 378 -2.84 -3.05 -24.23
CA GLY A 378 -2.12 -3.99 -25.09
C GLY A 378 -0.97 -4.68 -24.36
N THR A 379 -1.24 -5.20 -23.15
CA THR A 379 -0.24 -5.94 -22.35
C THR A 379 -0.60 -7.42 -22.23
N GLY A 380 0.34 -8.25 -21.78
CA GLY A 380 0.10 -9.69 -21.61
C GLY A 380 -0.19 -10.38 -22.95
N PRO A 381 -1.26 -11.20 -23.07
CA PRO A 381 -1.54 -11.96 -24.29
C PRO A 381 -1.97 -11.08 -25.48
N TRP A 382 -2.35 -9.83 -25.23
CA TRP A 382 -2.77 -8.88 -26.28
C TRP A 382 -1.66 -7.89 -26.65
N GLN A 383 -0.42 -8.21 -26.32
CA GLN A 383 0.73 -7.41 -26.72
C GLN A 383 0.93 -7.48 -28.24
N GLY A 384 0.86 -6.31 -28.88
CA GLY A 384 1.08 -6.16 -30.33
C GLY A 384 2.55 -6.27 -30.72
N GLU A 385 2.88 -5.78 -31.92
CA GLU A 385 4.26 -5.82 -32.46
C GLU A 385 5.28 -5.23 -31.47
N ARG A 386 6.33 -6.01 -31.20
CA ARG A 386 7.35 -5.66 -30.22
C ARG A 386 8.11 -4.41 -30.66
N PRO A 387 8.28 -3.39 -29.79
CA PRO A 387 9.14 -2.27 -30.09
C PRO A 387 10.60 -2.73 -30.25
N ARG A 388 11.41 -1.88 -30.88
CA ARG A 388 12.85 -2.10 -31.16
C ARG A 388 13.57 -2.78 -30.00
N ALA A 389 14.47 -3.72 -30.31
CA ALA A 389 15.28 -4.43 -29.32
C ALA A 389 15.83 -3.48 -28.25
N VAL A 390 15.33 -3.61 -27.01
CA VAL A 390 15.84 -2.90 -25.85
C VAL A 390 16.95 -3.74 -25.22
N LEU A 391 18.00 -3.08 -24.76
CA LEU A 391 19.06 -3.76 -24.02
C LEU A 391 18.59 -3.97 -22.59
N ARG A 392 18.45 -5.23 -22.18
CA ARG A 392 18.08 -5.62 -20.81
C ARG A 392 19.31 -5.82 -19.93
N PRO A 393 19.16 -5.79 -18.59
CA PRO A 393 20.23 -6.20 -17.70
C PRO A 393 20.74 -7.62 -18.01
N PRO A 394 22.02 -7.93 -17.74
CA PRO A 394 22.54 -9.29 -17.86
C PRO A 394 21.69 -10.28 -17.07
N GLY A 395 21.46 -11.48 -17.62
CA GLY A 395 20.61 -12.52 -17.04
C GLY A 395 19.21 -12.59 -17.66
N VAL A 396 18.72 -11.51 -18.27
CA VAL A 396 17.47 -11.53 -19.03
C VAL A 396 17.70 -12.17 -20.39
N THR A 397 17.13 -13.35 -20.61
CA THR A 397 17.25 -14.10 -21.87
C THR A 397 15.95 -14.08 -22.68
N ASP A 398 14.80 -14.06 -22.00
CA ASP A 398 13.48 -13.92 -22.60
C ASP A 398 12.77 -12.66 -22.08
N GLU A 399 12.21 -11.88 -23.00
CA GLU A 399 11.57 -10.60 -22.69
C GLU A 399 10.20 -10.81 -22.02
N ASP A 400 9.42 -11.80 -22.44
CA ASP A 400 8.06 -12.00 -21.93
C ASP A 400 8.10 -12.56 -20.50
N ASP A 401 8.99 -13.53 -20.26
CA ASP A 401 9.28 -14.04 -18.92
C ASP A 401 9.71 -12.91 -17.98
N PHE A 402 10.65 -12.08 -18.43
CA PHE A 402 11.10 -10.91 -17.67
C PHE A 402 9.97 -9.91 -17.37
N LEU A 403 9.13 -9.57 -18.35
CA LEU A 403 8.03 -8.62 -18.17
C LEU A 403 6.94 -9.16 -17.22
N SER A 404 6.74 -10.48 -17.21
CA SER A 404 5.79 -11.17 -16.34
C SER A 404 6.28 -11.34 -14.90
N THR A 405 7.60 -11.37 -14.68
CA THR A 405 8.20 -11.58 -13.36
C THR A 405 8.68 -10.27 -12.72
N CYS A 406 9.10 -9.27 -13.50
CA CYS A 406 9.62 -8.01 -13.00
C CYS A 406 8.56 -7.21 -12.21
N ILE A 407 8.81 -7.04 -10.90
CA ILE A 407 7.93 -6.27 -10.01
C ILE A 407 8.08 -4.75 -10.09
N ARG A 408 8.91 -4.22 -11.01
CA ARG A 408 9.15 -2.77 -11.21
C ARG A 408 9.62 -2.00 -9.96
N CYS A 409 10.21 -2.69 -8.98
CA CYS A 409 10.68 -2.13 -7.71
C CYS A 409 11.77 -1.05 -7.85
N GLY A 410 12.53 -1.08 -8.96
CA GLY A 410 13.63 -0.16 -9.25
C GLY A 410 14.94 -0.48 -8.55
N ALA A 411 15.03 -1.58 -7.78
CA ALA A 411 16.23 -1.95 -7.02
C ALA A 411 17.48 -2.14 -7.92
N CYS A 412 17.31 -2.80 -9.06
CA CYS A 412 18.38 -3.00 -10.05
C CYS A 412 18.88 -1.70 -10.67
N VAL A 413 17.99 -0.71 -10.85
CA VAL A 413 18.34 0.63 -11.36
C VAL A 413 19.11 1.41 -10.29
N SER A 414 18.69 1.33 -9.02
CA SER A 414 19.37 2.03 -7.92
C SER A 414 20.76 1.48 -7.61
N VAL A 415 20.98 0.18 -7.75
CA VAL A 415 22.28 -0.46 -7.45
C VAL A 415 23.29 -0.29 -8.59
N CYS A 416 22.87 0.19 -9.76
CA CYS A 416 23.74 0.28 -10.94
C CYS A 416 24.84 1.34 -10.72
N PRO A 417 26.13 0.94 -10.58
CA PRO A 417 27.20 1.87 -10.20
C PRO A 417 27.49 2.92 -11.27
N THR A 418 27.32 2.54 -12.55
CA THR A 418 27.53 3.43 -13.70
C THR A 418 26.28 4.23 -14.07
N SER A 419 25.14 4.01 -13.39
CA SER A 419 23.84 4.58 -13.77
C SER A 419 23.44 4.29 -15.22
N GLY A 420 24.02 3.27 -15.84
CA GLY A 420 23.69 2.81 -17.20
C GLY A 420 22.28 2.22 -17.28
N LEU A 421 21.83 1.53 -16.22
CA LEU A 421 20.46 1.07 -16.10
C LEU A 421 19.52 2.24 -15.80
N GLN A 422 18.49 2.38 -16.62
CA GLN A 422 17.50 3.43 -16.54
C GLN A 422 16.10 2.81 -16.59
N PRO A 423 15.10 3.38 -15.91
CA PRO A 423 13.75 2.90 -16.07
C PRO A 423 13.23 3.25 -17.47
N ALA A 424 12.55 2.30 -18.10
CA ALA A 424 11.96 2.46 -19.41
C ALA A 424 10.79 3.45 -19.37
N GLY A 425 10.70 4.30 -20.39
CA GLY A 425 9.65 5.32 -20.54
C GLY A 425 8.59 4.94 -21.56
N GLY A 426 9.03 4.39 -22.68
CA GLY A 426 8.14 3.90 -23.75
C GLY A 426 8.87 3.03 -24.77
N GLN A 427 10.21 3.03 -24.74
CA GLN A 427 11.06 2.21 -25.59
C GLN A 427 10.81 0.71 -25.48
N ALA A 428 10.33 0.23 -24.32
CA ALA A 428 9.98 -1.18 -24.10
C ALA A 428 8.46 -1.44 -24.23
N GLY A 429 7.72 -0.51 -24.84
CA GLY A 429 6.27 -0.59 -24.97
C GLY A 429 5.52 -0.38 -23.65
N ALA A 430 4.20 -0.55 -23.69
CA ALA A 430 3.34 -0.36 -22.52
C ALA A 430 3.61 -1.40 -21.42
N ALA A 431 3.85 -2.67 -21.81
CA ALA A 431 4.20 -3.73 -20.87
C ALA A 431 5.55 -3.48 -20.20
N GLY A 432 6.53 -2.96 -20.94
CA GLY A 432 7.85 -2.63 -20.42
C GLY A 432 7.94 -1.30 -19.68
N PHE A 433 6.85 -0.57 -19.47
CA PHE A 433 6.89 0.70 -18.75
C PHE A 433 7.54 0.53 -17.35
N TRP A 434 8.51 1.39 -17.03
CA TRP A 434 9.26 1.42 -15.77
C TRP A 434 10.14 0.21 -15.44
N THR A 435 10.28 -0.73 -16.37
CA THR A 435 11.25 -1.82 -16.29
C THR A 435 12.67 -1.34 -16.60
N PRO A 436 13.75 -1.97 -16.09
CA PRO A 436 15.13 -1.54 -16.36
C PRO A 436 15.54 -1.76 -17.82
N VAL A 437 16.14 -0.76 -18.42
CA VAL A 437 16.82 -0.84 -19.72
C VAL A 437 18.22 -0.25 -19.61
N LEU A 438 19.19 -0.89 -20.26
CA LEU A 438 20.56 -0.40 -20.34
C LEU A 438 20.67 0.67 -21.43
N GLU A 439 21.16 1.84 -21.06
CA GLU A 439 21.50 2.92 -21.99
C GLU A 439 23.03 3.14 -21.96
N PRO A 440 23.80 2.50 -22.86
CA PRO A 440 25.27 2.54 -22.85
C PRO A 440 25.84 3.95 -22.93
N ARG A 441 25.09 4.90 -23.50
CA ARG A 441 25.48 6.33 -23.58
C ARG A 441 25.49 7.04 -22.22
N ARG A 442 24.78 6.54 -21.21
CA ARG A 442 24.79 7.08 -19.84
C ARG A 442 25.79 6.37 -18.94
N GLY A 443 25.95 5.07 -19.14
CA GLY A 443 26.88 4.25 -18.40
C GLY A 443 26.96 2.86 -19.02
N TYR A 444 28.16 2.30 -19.06
CA TYR A 444 28.38 0.94 -19.56
C TYR A 444 28.15 -0.10 -18.45
N CYS A 445 27.91 -1.35 -18.84
CA CYS A 445 27.93 -2.47 -17.91
C CYS A 445 29.39 -2.89 -17.69
N GLU A 446 29.86 -2.84 -16.45
CA GLU A 446 31.19 -3.35 -16.08
C GLU A 446 31.20 -4.88 -16.23
N TYR A 447 32.29 -5.44 -16.76
CA TYR A 447 32.33 -6.85 -17.20
C TYR A 447 32.14 -7.85 -16.05
N THR A 448 32.60 -7.50 -14.84
CA THR A 448 32.54 -8.35 -13.65
C THR A 448 31.36 -8.03 -12.72
N CYS A 449 30.46 -7.11 -13.11
CA CYS A 449 29.40 -6.63 -12.24
C CYS A 449 28.14 -7.50 -12.31
N THR A 450 27.68 -8.00 -11.16
CA THR A 450 26.45 -8.79 -11.01
C THR A 450 25.40 -8.12 -10.10
N ALA A 451 25.64 -6.86 -9.69
CA ALA A 451 24.87 -6.18 -8.66
C ALA A 451 23.35 -6.14 -8.92
N CYS A 452 22.96 -5.92 -10.18
CA CYS A 452 21.55 -5.82 -10.57
C CYS A 452 20.78 -7.14 -10.44
N GLY A 453 21.44 -8.29 -10.68
CA GLY A 453 20.87 -9.62 -10.46
C GLY A 453 20.85 -9.98 -8.97
N SER A 454 21.93 -9.68 -8.24
CA SER A 454 21.98 -10.01 -6.80
C SER A 454 20.94 -9.28 -5.95
N ILE A 455 20.51 -8.09 -6.36
CA ILE A 455 19.48 -7.31 -5.65
C ILE A 455 18.05 -7.61 -6.15
N CYS A 456 17.89 -8.38 -7.23
CA CYS A 456 16.59 -8.66 -7.81
C CYS A 456 15.79 -9.58 -6.87
N PRO A 457 14.64 -9.14 -6.33
CA PRO A 457 13.85 -9.99 -5.44
C PRO A 457 13.05 -11.06 -6.20
N SER A 458 12.90 -10.91 -7.51
CA SER A 458 12.11 -11.78 -8.38
C SER A 458 12.97 -12.73 -9.21
N ASP A 459 14.22 -12.93 -8.79
CA ASP A 459 15.31 -13.65 -9.46
C ASP A 459 15.79 -12.96 -10.77
#